data_AF-A0A962FM26-F1
#
_entry.id   AF-A0A962FM26-F1
#
_cell.length_a   1.000
_cell.length_b   1.000
_cell.length_c   1.000
_cell.angle_alpha   90.00
_cell.angle_beta   90.00
_cell.angle_gamma   90.00
#
_symmetry.space_group_name_H-M   'P 1'
#
loop_
_entity.id
_entity.type
_entity.pdbx_description
1 polymer ?
#
loop_
_entity_poly.entity_id
_entity_poly.type
_entity_poly.pdbx_seq_one_letter_code
_entity_poly.pdbx_strand_id
1 'polypeptide(L)' 'RVATDIGAYARSTLLAVAATPGLVWTARGPADWRQRPPDAIATRYEAKALAAGRTCTYLRFRRIAV' A
#
# COMPACT_ATOMS: atom_id res chain seq x y z
N ARG A 1 5.70 3.80 2.85
CA ARG A 1 4.83 3.14 1.85
C ARG A 1 4.71 1.66 2.24
N VAL A 2 3.64 0.98 1.85
CA VAL A 2 3.42 -0.46 2.10
C VAL A 2 2.85 -1.09 0.83
N ALA A 3 3.27 -2.30 0.49
CA ALA A 3 2.67 -3.09 -0.59
C ALA A 3 2.32 -4.49 -0.08
N THR A 4 1.13 -4.99 -0.40
CA THR A 4 0.68 -6.32 0.05
C THR A 4 -0.40 -6.90 -0.85
N ASP A 5 -0.35 -8.21 -1.09
CA ASP A 5 -1.36 -9.03 -1.74
C ASP A 5 -2.41 -9.61 -0.76
N ILE A 6 -2.37 -9.20 0.52
CA ILE A 6 -3.27 -9.69 1.57
C ILE A 6 -4.19 -8.54 2.02
N GLY A 7 -5.48 -8.63 1.69
CA GLY A 7 -6.46 -7.58 1.99
C GLY A 7 -6.59 -7.25 3.48
N ALA A 8 -6.56 -8.27 4.35
CA ALA A 8 -6.61 -8.07 5.80
C ALA A 8 -5.41 -7.25 6.31
N TYR A 9 -4.21 -7.49 5.75
CA TYR A 9 -3.01 -6.74 6.14
C TYR A 9 -3.05 -5.29 5.62
N ALA A 10 -3.58 -5.07 4.41
CA ALA A 10 -3.83 -3.72 3.90
C ALA A 10 -4.78 -2.94 4.81
N ARG A 11 -5.90 -3.56 5.24
CA ARG A 11 -6.85 -2.96 6.18
C ARG A 11 -6.19 -2.61 7.51
N SER A 12 -5.48 -3.55 8.14
CA SER A 12 -4.80 -3.31 9.42
C SER A 12 -3.76 -2.20 9.32
N THR A 13 -3.04 -2.11 8.19
CA THR A 13 -2.10 -1.02 7.93
C THR A 13 -2.80 0.34 7.88
N LEU A 14 -3.93 0.44 7.17
CA LEU A 14 -4.70 1.68 7.09
C LEU A 14 -5.22 2.11 8.46
N LEU A 15 -5.72 1.18 9.27
CA LEU A 15 -6.18 1.45 10.64
C LEU A 15 -5.04 1.96 11.53
N ALA A 16 -3.87 1.31 11.48
CA ALA A 16 -2.70 1.72 12.25
C ALA A 16 -2.22 3.13 11.86
N VAL A 17 -2.17 3.44 10.56
CA VAL A 17 -1.79 4.78 10.08
C VAL A 17 -2.81 5.84 10.50
N ALA A 18 -4.11 5.55 10.40
CA ALA A 18 -5.15 6.49 10.84
C ALA A 18 -5.07 6.84 12.33
N ALA A 19 -4.58 5.92 13.16
CA ALA A 19 -4.37 6.13 14.59
C ALA A 19 -3.02 6.79 14.92
N THR A 20 -2.15 7.04 13.94
CA THR A 20 -0.81 7.60 14.16
C THR A 20 -0.78 9.08 13.78
N PRO A 21 -0.65 10.01 14.75
CA PRO A 21 -0.49 11.43 14.45
C PRO A 21 0.72 11.68 13.55
N GLY A 22 0.59 12.61 12.61
CA GLY A 22 1.67 12.95 11.69
C GLY A 22 1.81 12.03 10.47
N LEU A 23 0.98 10.99 10.31
CA LEU A 23 0.91 10.20 9.08
C LEU A 23 -0.44 10.36 8.37
N VAL A 24 -0.39 10.55 7.05
CA VAL A 24 -1.59 10.72 6.22
C VAL A 24 -1.55 9.77 5.04
N TRP A 25 -2.63 9.02 4.81
CA TRP A 25 -2.84 8.23 3.60
C TRP A 25 -3.13 9.15 2.41
N THR A 26 -2.41 8.95 1.30
CA THR A 26 -2.40 9.92 0.19
C THR A 26 -3.23 9.52 -1.02
N ALA A 27 -4.03 8.45 -0.93
CA ALA A 27 -4.86 8.03 -2.06
C ALA A 27 -6.02 9.02 -2.27
N ARG A 28 -6.26 9.41 -3.52
CA ARG A 28 -7.41 10.21 -3.95
C ARG A 28 -8.48 9.37 -4.65
N GLY A 29 -8.11 8.20 -5.14
CA GLY A 29 -9.05 7.27 -5.75
C GLY A 29 -8.53 5.83 -5.83
N PRO A 30 -9.32 4.90 -6.39
CA PRO A 30 -8.98 3.49 -6.44
C PRO A 30 -7.67 3.18 -7.17
N ALA A 31 -7.36 3.92 -8.22
CA ALA A 31 -6.12 3.74 -8.99
C ALA A 31 -4.86 3.95 -8.12
N ASP A 32 -4.90 4.86 -7.15
CA ASP A 32 -3.74 5.21 -6.32
C ASP A 32 -3.25 4.07 -5.42
N TRP A 33 -4.09 3.06 -5.20
CA TRP A 33 -3.74 1.88 -4.40
C TRP A 33 -3.88 0.54 -5.13
N ARG A 34 -4.55 0.51 -6.29
CA ARG A 34 -4.63 -0.68 -7.15
C ARG A 34 -3.49 -0.76 -8.16
N GLN A 35 -2.96 0.38 -8.58
CA GLN A 35 -1.88 0.43 -9.56
C GLN A 35 -0.53 0.53 -8.87
N ARG A 36 0.43 -0.21 -9.41
CA ARG A 36 1.82 -0.20 -8.97
C ARG A 36 2.43 1.18 -9.25
N PRO A 37 3.01 1.86 -8.25
CA PRO A 37 3.72 3.11 -8.50
C PRO A 37 4.87 2.89 -9.51
N PRO A 38 5.12 3.84 -10.42
CA PRO A 38 6.15 3.70 -11.45
C PRO A 38 7.57 3.61 -10.85
N ASP A 39 7.77 4.17 -9.65
CA ASP A 39 9.03 4.13 -8.89
C ASP A 39 9.17 2.89 -7.99
N ALA A 40 8.22 1.95 -8.02
CA ALA A 40 8.28 0.75 -7.19
C ALA A 40 9.35 -0.22 -7.72
N ILE A 41 10.23 -0.68 -6.81
CA ILE A 41 11.17 -1.77 -7.10
C ILE A 41 10.41 -3.09 -7.03
N ALA A 42 10.61 -3.96 -8.02
CA ALA A 42 9.97 -5.26 -8.05
C ALA A 42 10.58 -6.15 -6.96
N THR A 43 9.72 -6.78 -6.16
CA THR A 43 10.18 -7.69 -5.11
C THR A 43 9.89 -9.14 -5.48
N ARG A 44 10.65 -10.07 -4.90
CA ARG A 44 10.39 -11.51 -5.02
C ARG A 44 8.96 -11.88 -4.58
N TYR A 45 8.42 -11.21 -3.56
CA TYR A 45 7.07 -11.47 -3.06
C TYR A 45 5.97 -10.95 -3.99
N GLU A 46 6.20 -9.79 -4.61
CA GLU A 46 5.31 -9.26 -5.65
C GLU A 46 5.26 -10.20 -6.86
N ALA A 47 6.42 -10.68 -7.34
CA ALA A 47 6.47 -11.67 -8.41
C ALA A 47 5.73 -12.96 -8.04
N LYS A 48 5.89 -13.45 -6.80
CA LYS A 48 5.15 -14.62 -6.29
C LYS A 48 3.64 -14.38 -6.21
N ALA A 49 3.21 -13.17 -5.84
CA ALA A 49 1.79 -12.80 -5.80
C ALA A 49 1.17 -12.85 -7.20
N LEU A 50 1.84 -12.21 -8.16
CA LEU A 50 1.41 -12.17 -9.56
C LEU A 50 1.38 -13.56 -10.20
N ALA A 51 2.41 -14.38 -9.97
CA ALA A 51 2.45 -15.76 -10.45
C ALA A 51 1.31 -16.63 -9.88
N ALA A 52 0.81 -16.29 -8.69
CA ALA A 52 -0.34 -16.94 -8.07
C ALA A 52 -1.69 -16.29 -8.46
N GLY A 53 -1.72 -15.40 -9.46
CA GLY A 53 -2.94 -14.71 -9.91
C GLY A 53 -3.51 -13.70 -8.91
N ARG A 54 -2.73 -13.32 -7.89
CA ARG A 54 -3.16 -12.36 -6.86
C ARG A 54 -2.72 -10.96 -7.24
N THR A 55 -3.50 -9.97 -6.79
CA THR A 55 -3.22 -8.55 -7.03
C THR A 55 -2.68 -7.89 -5.75
N CYS A 56 -1.60 -7.13 -5.88
CA CYS A 56 -1.07 -6.33 -4.79
C CYS A 56 -1.82 -5.00 -4.63
N THR A 57 -1.97 -4.57 -3.38
CA THR A 57 -2.41 -3.24 -2.96
C THR A 57 -1.20 -2.41 -2.58
N TYR A 58 -1.14 -1.16 -3.05
CA TYR A 58 -0.01 -0.24 -2.86
C TYR A 58 -0.45 0.97 -2.02
N LEU A 59 -0.06 1.03 -0.76
CA LEU A 59 -0.43 2.10 0.16
C LEU A 59 0.71 3.12 0.28
N ARG A 60 0.39 4.38 -0.03
CA ARG A 60 1.31 5.51 0.08
C ARG A 60 0.87 6.43 1.20
N PHE A 61 1.84 6.84 2.00
CA PHE A 61 1.63 7.69 3.17
C PHE A 61 2.63 8.84 3.11
N ARG A 62 2.24 9.99 3.66
CA ARG A 62 3.11 11.16 3.83
C ARG A 62 3.20 11.50 5.31
N ARG A 63 4.41 11.84 5.77
CA ARG A 63 4.60 12.44 7.09
C ARG A 63 4.26 13.93 7.01
N ILE A 64 3.43 14.42 7.91
CA ILE A 64 3.15 15.85 8.09
C ILE A 64 3.80 16.32 9.40
N ALA A 65 4.17 17.60 9.47
CA ALA A 65 4.52 18.20 10.76
C ALA A 65 3.27 18.20 11.65
N VAL A 66 3.46 17.84 12.92
CA VAL A 66 2.44 17.88 13.97
C VAL A 66 2.71 19.08 14.84
#